data_AF-A0A1W1EC40-F1
#
_entry.id   AF-A0A1W1EC40-F1
#
_cell.length_a   1.000
_cell.length_b   1.000
_cell.length_c   1.000
_cell.angle_alpha   90.00
_cell.angle_beta   90.00
_cell.angle_gamma   90.00
#
_symmetry.space_group_name_H-M   'P 1'
#
loop_
_entity.id
_entity.type
_entity.pdbx_description
1 polymer ?
#
loop_
_entity_poly.entity_id
_entity_poly.type
_entity_poly.pdbx_seq_one_letter_code
_entity_poly.pdbx_strand_id
1 'polypeptide(L)'
;MYYIVNQTKHIIAADKTLLDILDVANLNELHKNIALESIDFTILTDTTLEITTNQSSTSYEIVKSTMTSLLGDLTLIEVVESNQIQKEESLVKADSINIDDGINELIDELQDETKEDEPFELLSNDDSLTIDETKVENIEDTESISIPDDELLDLMSDDKTEVDLKNKEEDTPFLSEEIDIVSDNELEETDPIVIDVAKVSQKIGITSDDYNAFLNEYIDTALTLEDDLKSEDKNKTSHAITTLSHLSNVLHLPLLNNIIEQINHSDNGIQNADIEHFYKTLGRLTTDTNTIDILEVMPEETSEERLTIEPSISELVIEKDDDSSNDDSFGTIDLSDVKPIHFDFQLEEAASDLGLPVELIEEFVIDFIAQAHTETDNMLEAYKKGDLKAIQKIGHLLKGTSSNLRINPLAETLYKIQFCEDSSKLEDLIKEYWAHFLSFETKINLISK
;
A
#
# COMPACT_ATOMS: atom_id res chain seq x y z
N MET A 1 13.92 7.99 33.37
CA MET A 1 13.14 6.95 32.65
C MET A 1 13.45 7.10 31.16
N TYR A 2 13.22 6.08 30.35
CA TYR A 2 13.56 6.14 28.92
C TYR A 2 12.48 5.51 28.06
N TYR A 3 12.23 6.08 26.89
CA TYR A 3 11.47 5.42 25.84
C TYR A 3 12.01 5.81 24.47
N ILE A 4 11.75 4.98 23.46
CA ILE A 4 12.16 5.20 22.08
C ILE A 4 10.92 5.40 21.24
N VAL A 5 10.92 6.45 20.42
CA VAL A 5 9.91 6.67 19.38
C VAL A 5 10.51 6.53 17.99
N ASN A 6 9.70 6.08 17.04
CA ASN A 6 10.06 6.08 15.62
C ASN A 6 9.77 7.45 14.95
N GLN A 7 9.99 7.54 13.64
CA GLN A 7 9.68 8.73 12.83
C GLN A 7 8.21 9.18 12.89
N THR A 8 7.27 8.26 13.13
CA THR A 8 5.83 8.55 13.28
C THR A 8 5.45 8.87 14.73
N LYS A 9 6.42 9.03 15.62
CA LYS A 9 6.26 9.29 17.07
C LYS A 9 5.59 8.16 17.86
N HIS A 10 5.51 6.95 17.31
CA HIS A 10 5.03 5.77 18.04
C HIS A 10 6.10 5.24 18.98
N ILE A 11 5.72 4.93 20.22
CA ILE A 11 6.61 4.34 21.22
C ILE A 11 6.91 2.90 20.82
N ILE A 12 8.15 2.58 20.47
CA ILE A 12 8.56 1.21 20.07
C ILE A 12 9.28 0.46 21.20
N ALA A 13 9.75 1.18 22.22
CA ALA A 13 10.36 0.61 23.41
C ALA A 13 10.20 1.56 24.59
N ALA A 14 10.05 1.00 25.80
CA ALA A 14 9.96 1.76 27.05
C ALA A 14 10.73 1.03 28.16
N ASP A 15 11.36 1.79 29.05
CA ASP A 15 11.99 1.23 30.24
C ASP A 15 10.93 0.81 31.26
N LYS A 16 11.31 -0.16 32.11
CA LYS A 16 10.39 -0.69 33.14
C LYS A 16 9.90 0.40 34.09
N THR A 17 10.74 1.38 34.41
CA THR A 17 10.40 2.49 35.30
C THR A 17 9.25 3.34 34.75
N LEU A 18 9.25 3.63 33.44
CA LEU A 18 8.13 4.35 32.81
C LEU A 18 6.85 3.52 32.86
N LEU A 19 6.92 2.23 32.56
CA LEU A 19 5.76 1.32 32.62
C LEU A 19 5.17 1.25 34.04
N ASP A 20 6.03 1.15 35.06
CA ASP A 20 5.62 1.11 36.47
C ASP A 20 4.92 2.41 36.90
N ILE A 21 5.35 3.58 36.39
CA ILE A 21 4.71 4.88 36.68
C ILE A 21 3.34 5.02 36.02
N LEU A 22 3.16 4.39 34.86
CA LEU A 22 1.92 4.41 34.09
C LEU A 22 0.93 3.31 34.52
N ASP A 23 1.30 2.50 35.50
CA ASP A 23 0.51 1.34 35.97
C ASP A 23 0.17 0.36 34.83
N VAL A 24 1.13 0.10 33.94
CA VAL A 24 0.99 -0.86 32.82
C VAL A 24 2.02 -1.97 32.93
N ALA A 25 1.62 -3.21 32.67
CA ALA A 25 2.49 -4.37 32.89
C ALA A 25 3.54 -4.57 31.78
N ASN A 26 3.24 -4.13 30.55
CA ASN A 26 4.09 -4.32 29.37
C ASN A 26 3.77 -3.32 28.24
N LEU A 27 4.59 -3.36 27.18
CA LEU A 27 4.46 -2.46 26.02
C LEU A 27 3.13 -2.61 25.28
N ASN A 28 2.58 -3.82 25.16
CA ASN A 28 1.30 -4.05 24.47
C ASN A 28 0.14 -3.38 25.23
N GLU A 29 0.16 -3.43 26.57
CA GLU A 29 -0.81 -2.75 27.42
C GLU A 29 -0.67 -1.23 27.33
N LEU A 30 0.56 -0.71 27.26
CA LEU A 30 0.82 0.71 27.00
C LEU A 30 0.19 1.15 25.67
N HIS A 31 0.41 0.41 24.58
CA HIS A 31 -0.17 0.73 23.27
C HIS A 31 -1.69 0.70 23.29
N LYS A 32 -2.28 -0.30 23.95
CA LYS A 32 -3.73 -0.39 24.14
C LYS A 32 -4.27 0.84 24.86
N ASN A 33 -3.61 1.28 25.93
CA ASN A 33 -4.05 2.44 26.71
C ASN A 33 -3.86 3.77 25.97
N ILE A 34 -2.84 3.90 25.11
CA ILE A 34 -2.68 5.04 24.20
C ILE A 34 -3.81 5.06 23.15
N ALA A 35 -4.12 3.91 22.54
CA ALA A 35 -5.18 3.79 21.54
C ALA A 35 -6.58 4.08 22.09
N LEU A 36 -6.80 3.82 23.38
CA LEU A 36 -8.03 4.14 24.12
C LEU A 36 -8.02 5.56 24.73
N GLU A 37 -7.04 6.40 24.38
CA GLU A 37 -6.88 7.76 24.90
C GLU A 37 -6.79 7.84 26.45
N SER A 38 -6.45 6.73 27.10
CA SER A 38 -6.30 6.64 28.56
C SER A 38 -4.93 7.10 29.06
N ILE A 39 -3.94 7.10 28.16
CA ILE A 39 -2.60 7.64 28.37
C ILE A 39 -2.24 8.48 27.13
N ASP A 40 -1.79 9.71 27.35
CA ASP A 40 -1.30 10.59 26.29
C ASP A 40 0.08 11.18 26.63
N PHE A 41 0.91 11.37 25.60
CA PHE A 41 2.26 11.93 25.68
C PHE A 41 2.32 13.21 24.83
N THR A 42 2.10 14.36 25.47
CA THR A 42 2.12 15.65 24.80
C THR A 42 3.45 16.37 25.04
N ILE A 43 4.22 16.62 23.97
CA ILE A 43 5.45 17.42 24.04
C ILE A 43 5.08 18.90 24.01
N LEU A 44 5.11 19.57 25.16
CA LEU A 44 4.76 20.99 25.30
C LEU A 44 5.87 21.92 24.75
N THR A 45 7.13 21.56 24.99
CA THR A 45 8.31 22.27 24.49
C THR A 45 9.39 21.27 24.10
N ASP A 46 10.49 21.73 23.50
CA ASP A 46 11.61 20.83 23.16
C ASP A 46 12.21 20.10 24.36
N THR A 47 12.01 20.63 25.57
CA THR A 47 12.55 20.13 26.83
C THR A 47 11.49 19.67 27.82
N THR A 48 10.20 19.73 27.48
CA THR A 48 9.12 19.44 28.43
C THR A 48 8.09 18.50 27.82
N LEU A 49 7.82 17.40 28.54
CA LEU A 49 6.81 16.40 28.23
C LEU A 49 5.71 16.47 29.27
N GLU A 50 4.46 16.46 28.84
CA GLU A 50 3.29 16.25 29.68
C GLU A 50 2.77 14.84 29.43
N ILE A 51 2.64 14.05 30.49
CA ILE A 51 2.03 12.73 30.44
C ILE A 51 0.68 12.82 31.15
N THR A 52 -0.38 12.63 30.37
CA THR A 52 -1.75 12.62 30.86
C THR A 52 -2.22 11.19 31.01
N THR A 53 -2.75 10.87 32.19
CA THR A 53 -3.44 9.62 32.48
C THR A 53 -4.87 9.92 32.90
N ASN A 54 -5.74 8.92 32.93
CA ASN A 54 -7.10 9.05 33.48
C ASN A 54 -7.16 9.62 34.92
N GLN A 55 -6.06 9.54 35.67
CA GLN A 55 -6.01 9.96 37.08
C GLN A 55 -5.31 11.30 37.29
N SER A 56 -4.35 11.67 36.44
CA SER A 56 -3.54 12.87 36.62
C SER A 56 -2.82 13.28 35.34
N SER A 57 -2.49 14.57 35.24
CA SER A 57 -1.48 15.07 34.29
C SER A 57 -0.21 15.43 35.07
N THR A 58 0.93 14.94 34.59
CA THR A 58 2.24 15.20 35.20
C THR A 58 3.23 15.68 34.14
N SER A 59 3.96 16.74 34.44
CA SER A 59 4.95 17.32 33.53
C SER A 59 6.37 16.96 33.95
N TYR A 60 7.18 16.57 32.98
CA TYR A 60 8.55 16.12 33.14
C TYR A 60 9.49 16.90 32.22
N GLU A 61 10.73 17.08 32.66
CA GLU A 61 11.80 17.54 31.77
C GLU A 61 12.30 16.37 30.92
N ILE A 62 12.62 16.63 29.66
CA ILE A 62 13.11 15.60 28.73
C ILE A 62 14.39 16.00 28.03
N VAL A 63 15.22 14.99 27.74
CA VAL A 63 16.40 15.08 26.87
C VAL A 63 16.19 14.16 25.68
N LYS A 64 16.32 14.67 24.46
CA LYS A 64 16.12 13.92 23.21
C LYS A 64 17.47 13.58 22.58
N SER A 65 17.63 12.34 22.12
CA SER A 65 18.78 11.89 21.34
C SER A 65 18.31 11.13 20.10
N THR A 66 18.58 11.66 18.92
CA THR A 66 18.20 11.02 17.65
C THR A 66 19.28 10.05 17.19
N MET A 67 18.88 8.91 16.65
CA MET A 67 19.75 7.91 16.03
C MET A 67 19.11 7.35 14.75
N THR A 68 19.92 7.14 13.72
CA THR A 68 19.47 6.56 12.46
C THR A 68 19.73 5.04 12.48
N SER A 69 18.72 4.26 12.11
CA SER A 69 18.78 2.80 12.04
C SER A 69 18.34 2.30 10.66
N LEU A 70 18.41 0.98 10.42
CA LEU A 70 17.85 0.36 9.22
C LEU A 70 16.32 0.51 9.13
N LEU A 71 15.65 0.75 10.26
CA LEU A 71 14.19 0.96 10.34
C LEU A 71 13.81 2.45 10.27
N GLY A 72 14.75 3.32 9.86
CA GLY A 72 14.58 4.77 9.83
C GLY A 72 15.10 5.47 11.09
N ASP A 73 14.69 6.72 11.26
CA ASP A 73 15.11 7.57 12.37
C ASP A 73 14.33 7.23 13.64
N LEU A 74 15.09 7.00 14.71
CA LEU A 74 14.59 6.74 16.05
C LEU A 74 15.00 7.86 16.99
N THR A 75 14.13 8.24 17.91
CA THR A 75 14.44 9.23 18.95
C THR A 75 14.34 8.58 20.32
N LEU A 76 15.47 8.50 21.02
CA LEU A 76 15.51 8.15 22.44
C LEU A 76 15.13 9.38 23.26
N ILE A 77 14.14 9.23 24.13
CA ILE A 77 13.65 10.28 25.03
C ILE A 77 13.96 9.85 26.46
N GLU A 78 14.83 10.60 27.10
CA GLU A 78 15.13 10.49 28.53
C GLU A 78 14.21 11.42 29.30
N VAL A 79 13.38 10.86 30.17
CA VAL A 79 12.49 11.61 31.07
C VAL A 79 13.18 11.78 32.41
N VAL A 80 13.48 13.04 32.74
CA VAL A 80 14.13 13.47 33.97
C VAL A 80 13.05 13.80 34.99
N GLU A 81 13.10 13.11 36.13
CA GLU A 81 12.19 13.38 37.25
C GLU A 81 12.56 14.73 37.88
N SER A 82 11.82 15.78 37.53
CA SER A 82 11.92 17.05 38.22
C SER A 82 11.29 16.87 39.60
N ASN A 83 12.05 17.15 40.66
CA ASN A 83 11.55 17.09 42.03
C ASN A 83 10.24 17.87 42.13
N GLN A 84 9.14 17.14 42.33
CA GLN A 84 7.77 17.62 42.15
C GLN A 84 7.50 18.94 42.90
N ILE A 85 7.19 20.00 42.14
CA ILE A 85 6.37 21.09 42.66
C ILE A 85 4.92 20.67 42.37
N GLN A 86 4.32 19.92 43.29
CA GLN A 86 2.89 19.58 43.20
C GLN A 86 2.08 20.89 43.19
N LYS A 87 1.46 21.19 42.06
CA LYS A 87 0.55 22.31 41.92
C LYS A 87 -0.83 21.84 42.40
N GLU A 88 -1.05 21.91 43.71
CA GLU A 88 -2.39 21.72 44.28
C GLU A 88 -3.32 22.81 43.72
N GLU A 89 -4.30 22.40 42.91
CA GLU A 89 -5.40 23.25 42.49
C GLU A 89 -6.32 23.56 43.69
N SER A 90 -6.07 24.69 44.36
CA SER A 90 -7.04 25.29 45.28
C SER A 90 -7.84 26.37 44.57
N LEU A 91 -9.14 26.10 44.37
CA LEU A 91 -10.18 27.06 44.02
C LEU A 91 -10.24 28.23 45.01
N VAL A 92 -9.77 29.42 44.63
CA VAL A 92 -10.19 30.68 45.25
C VAL A 92 -10.39 31.78 44.20
N LYS A 93 -11.55 32.42 44.30
CA LYS A 93 -12.06 33.53 43.49
C LYS A 93 -11.23 34.81 43.66
N ALA A 94 -11.15 35.57 42.55
CA ALA A 94 -11.09 37.04 42.41
C ALA A 94 -10.33 37.86 43.47
N ASP A 95 -9.25 38.54 43.05
CA ASP A 95 -9.29 40.00 42.94
C ASP A 95 -8.11 40.54 42.12
N SER A 96 -8.44 41.53 41.30
CA SER A 96 -7.57 42.34 40.45
C SER A 96 -6.62 43.24 41.24
N ILE A 97 -5.32 43.22 40.91
CA ILE A 97 -4.38 44.29 41.27
C ILE A 97 -3.47 44.61 40.06
N ASN A 98 -3.64 45.83 39.56
CA ASN A 98 -2.67 46.57 38.74
C ASN A 98 -1.40 46.86 39.55
N ILE A 99 -0.22 46.58 39.00
CA ILE A 99 0.99 47.38 39.25
C ILE A 99 1.76 47.52 37.94
N ASP A 100 1.67 48.73 37.39
CA ASP A 100 2.59 49.34 36.44
C ASP A 100 3.83 49.85 37.22
N ASP A 101 4.91 50.13 36.47
CA ASP A 101 6.22 50.70 36.87
C ASP A 101 7.34 49.77 37.36
N GLY A 102 8.22 49.44 36.41
CA GLY A 102 9.62 49.90 36.46
C GLY A 102 10.67 48.95 37.04
N ILE A 103 11.63 48.54 36.20
CA ILE A 103 13.05 48.96 36.26
C ILE A 103 13.84 48.22 35.18
N ASN A 104 14.40 49.02 34.27
CA ASN A 104 15.54 48.69 33.41
C ASN A 104 16.78 48.41 34.28
N GLU A 105 17.47 47.30 34.08
CA GLU A 105 18.95 47.23 34.17
C GLU A 105 19.46 45.85 33.75
N LEU A 106 20.64 45.85 33.11
CA LEU A 106 21.47 44.70 32.68
C LEU A 106 21.27 44.19 31.24
N ILE A 107 21.52 45.10 30.29
CA ILE A 107 22.31 44.80 29.08
C ILE A 107 23.59 45.62 29.22
N ASP A 108 24.71 44.97 29.48
CA ASP A 108 26.08 45.36 29.12
C ASP A 108 27.07 44.51 29.92
N GLU A 109 27.60 43.44 29.32
CA GLU A 109 29.01 43.07 29.43
C GLU A 109 29.29 41.82 28.60
N LEU A 110 30.02 42.01 27.50
CA LEU A 110 31.13 41.18 26.98
C LEU A 110 31.16 41.21 25.44
N GLN A 111 31.69 42.32 24.91
CA GLN A 111 32.50 42.32 23.69
C GLN A 111 33.96 42.47 24.12
N ASP A 112 34.80 41.50 23.75
CA ASP A 112 36.09 41.67 23.05
C ASP A 112 37.02 40.49 23.39
N GLU A 113 37.31 39.66 22.40
CA GLU A 113 38.66 39.57 21.85
C GLU A 113 38.63 38.81 20.51
N THR A 114 38.87 39.58 19.45
CA THR A 114 39.21 39.12 18.11
C THR A 114 40.66 38.64 18.08
N LYS A 115 40.93 37.49 17.45
CA LYS A 115 42.16 37.27 16.67
C LYS A 115 41.88 36.41 15.44
N GLU A 116 42.24 36.98 14.30
CA GLU A 116 42.30 36.42 12.96
C GLU A 116 43.51 35.46 12.80
N ASP A 117 43.51 34.79 11.63
CA ASP A 117 44.63 34.13 10.93
C ASP A 117 44.92 32.64 11.24
N GLU A 118 44.39 31.71 10.43
CA GLU A 118 45.02 31.23 9.17
C GLU A 118 44.30 29.98 8.60
N PRO A 119 44.37 29.74 7.27
CA PRO A 119 43.66 28.67 6.58
C PRO A 119 44.41 27.33 6.63
N PHE A 120 43.70 26.25 6.94
CA PHE A 120 44.21 24.89 6.96
C PHE A 120 44.65 24.42 5.56
N GLU A 121 45.95 24.19 5.40
CA GLU A 121 46.55 23.53 4.24
C GLU A 121 46.26 22.01 4.23
N LEU A 122 45.85 21.53 3.06
CA LEU A 122 45.77 20.14 2.65
C LEU A 122 47.17 19.50 2.63
N LEU A 123 47.43 18.54 3.53
CA LEU A 123 48.53 17.60 3.36
C LEU A 123 48.04 16.31 2.71
N SER A 124 48.48 16.16 1.48
CA SER A 124 48.48 14.93 0.68
C SER A 124 49.66 14.07 1.12
N ASN A 125 49.39 12.87 1.63
CA ASN A 125 50.29 11.72 1.66
C ASN A 125 49.41 10.56 1.14
N ASP A 126 49.50 10.10 -0.10
CA ASP A 126 50.62 9.40 -0.76
C ASP A 126 51.19 8.26 0.12
N ASP A 127 50.44 7.16 0.18
CA ASP A 127 50.98 5.83 0.47
C ASP A 127 50.44 4.85 -0.57
N SER A 128 51.18 4.80 -1.67
CA SER A 128 51.16 3.78 -2.72
C SER A 128 51.53 2.40 -2.13
N LEU A 129 50.53 1.55 -1.92
CA LEU A 129 50.73 0.12 -1.70
C LEU A 129 50.81 -0.59 -3.05
N THR A 130 52.05 -0.92 -3.42
CA THR A 130 52.40 -1.87 -4.48
C THR A 130 52.14 -3.28 -3.95
N ILE A 131 51.18 -3.99 -4.54
CA ILE A 131 50.98 -5.42 -4.32
C ILE A 131 51.60 -6.17 -5.51
N ASP A 132 52.59 -6.99 -5.16
CA ASP A 132 53.33 -7.90 -6.02
C ASP A 132 52.41 -8.83 -6.82
N GLU A 133 52.59 -8.82 -8.13
CA GLU A 133 52.19 -9.91 -9.01
C GLU A 133 53.11 -11.11 -8.75
N THR A 134 52.57 -12.25 -8.29
CA THR A 134 53.04 -13.56 -8.78
C THR A 134 52.14 -14.72 -8.33
N LYS A 135 51.96 -15.64 -9.28
CA LYS A 135 51.45 -17.03 -9.19
C LYS A 135 49.93 -17.24 -9.20
N VAL A 136 49.46 -17.26 -10.44
CA VAL A 136 48.36 -18.11 -10.92
C VAL A 136 48.79 -19.58 -10.80
N GLU A 137 48.09 -20.35 -9.96
CA GLU A 137 47.98 -21.80 -10.09
C GLU A 137 46.50 -22.16 -10.24
N ASN A 138 46.23 -22.95 -11.29
CA ASN A 138 44.95 -23.56 -11.65
C ASN A 138 44.29 -24.29 -10.49
N ILE A 139 43.02 -23.99 -10.23
CA ILE A 139 42.06 -24.95 -9.71
C ILE A 139 40.76 -24.77 -10.50
N GLU A 140 40.51 -25.73 -11.40
CA GLU A 140 39.21 -26.04 -11.97
C GLU A 140 38.28 -26.58 -10.85
N ASP A 141 36.97 -26.50 -11.12
CA ASP A 141 35.83 -27.06 -10.36
C ASP A 141 35.27 -26.19 -9.22
N THR A 142 34.33 -25.31 -9.58
CA THR A 142 33.26 -24.87 -8.69
C THR A 142 31.93 -25.42 -9.18
N GLU A 143 31.45 -26.43 -8.47
CA GLU A 143 30.07 -26.87 -8.49
C GLU A 143 29.15 -25.70 -8.12
N SER A 144 28.11 -25.51 -8.94
CA SER A 144 26.99 -24.60 -8.67
C SER A 144 26.21 -25.11 -7.46
N ILE A 145 26.38 -24.46 -6.32
CA ILE A 145 25.49 -24.63 -5.16
C ILE A 145 24.24 -23.79 -5.44
N SER A 146 23.16 -24.45 -5.87
CA SER A 146 21.82 -23.90 -5.87
C SER A 146 21.29 -23.90 -4.43
N ILE A 147 20.97 -22.73 -3.90
CA ILE A 147 20.21 -22.58 -2.66
C ILE A 147 18.72 -22.58 -3.06
N PRO A 148 17.87 -23.49 -2.55
CA PRO A 148 16.43 -23.42 -2.76
C PRO A 148 15.80 -22.33 -1.88
N ASP A 149 14.85 -21.57 -2.44
CA ASP A 149 14.14 -20.45 -1.80
C ASP A 149 13.03 -20.87 -0.80
N ASP A 150 12.98 -22.13 -0.36
CA ASP A 150 11.83 -22.68 0.39
C ASP A 150 12.04 -22.86 1.91
N GLU A 151 13.08 -22.28 2.53
CA GLU A 151 13.39 -22.53 3.96
C GLU A 151 13.21 -21.34 4.91
N LEU A 152 12.51 -20.26 4.52
CA LEU A 152 12.37 -19.07 5.39
C LEU A 152 11.10 -19.04 6.28
N LEU A 153 10.22 -20.05 6.23
CA LEU A 153 8.92 -20.03 6.93
C LEU A 153 8.62 -21.24 7.85
N ASP A 154 9.58 -22.11 8.16
CA ASP A 154 9.33 -23.33 8.96
C ASP A 154 9.77 -23.25 10.45
N LEU A 155 9.99 -22.04 11.00
CA LEU A 155 10.60 -21.89 12.32
C LEU A 155 9.65 -21.69 13.52
N MET A 156 8.34 -21.95 13.40
CA MET A 156 7.39 -21.78 14.54
C MET A 156 6.43 -22.96 14.82
N SER A 157 6.62 -24.12 14.21
CA SER A 157 5.68 -25.25 14.38
C SER A 157 6.23 -26.39 15.24
N ASP A 158 6.67 -26.09 16.46
CA ASP A 158 6.94 -27.12 17.47
C ASP A 158 6.53 -26.64 18.87
N ASP A 159 5.24 -26.80 19.21
CA ASP A 159 4.87 -27.18 20.57
C ASP A 159 3.59 -28.02 20.58
N LYS A 160 3.77 -29.35 20.49
CA LYS A 160 2.72 -30.33 20.77
C LYS A 160 2.65 -30.54 22.28
N THR A 161 1.81 -29.76 22.96
CA THR A 161 1.26 -30.17 24.25
C THR A 161 -0.16 -30.71 24.06
N GLU A 162 -0.30 -32.03 24.13
CA GLU A 162 -1.58 -32.69 24.40
C GLU A 162 -2.13 -32.20 25.75
N VAL A 163 -3.24 -31.45 25.72
CA VAL A 163 -4.01 -31.13 26.92
C VAL A 163 -5.40 -31.74 26.77
N ASP A 164 -5.63 -32.74 27.62
CA ASP A 164 -6.85 -33.51 27.85
C ASP A 164 -7.97 -32.57 28.36
N LEU A 165 -8.92 -32.23 27.48
CA LEU A 165 -10.09 -31.41 27.80
C LEU A 165 -11.22 -32.28 28.36
N LYS A 166 -11.28 -32.39 29.69
CA LYS A 166 -12.51 -32.69 30.41
C LYS A 166 -13.19 -31.40 30.86
N ASN A 167 -14.42 -31.22 30.36
CA ASN A 167 -15.55 -30.46 30.89
C ASN A 167 -15.30 -29.60 32.14
N LYS A 168 -15.46 -28.29 31.97
CA LYS A 168 -16.06 -27.45 33.00
C LYS A 168 -16.74 -26.23 32.38
N GLU A 169 -18.07 -26.23 32.45
CA GLU A 169 -18.91 -25.05 32.28
C GLU A 169 -18.61 -24.08 33.43
N GLU A 170 -18.12 -22.87 33.13
CA GLU A 170 -18.24 -21.71 34.02
C GLU A 170 -18.58 -20.48 33.17
N ASP A 171 -19.75 -19.90 33.46
CA ASP A 171 -20.28 -18.66 32.94
C ASP A 171 -19.34 -17.47 33.24
N THR A 172 -18.91 -16.76 32.19
CA THR A 172 -18.45 -15.37 32.30
C THR A 172 -19.03 -14.55 31.14
N PRO A 173 -19.64 -13.39 31.42
CA PRO A 173 -20.33 -12.59 30.41
C PRO A 173 -19.31 -11.83 29.56
N PHE A 174 -19.22 -12.20 28.29
CA PHE A 174 -18.48 -11.43 27.28
C PHE A 174 -19.37 -10.25 26.87
N LEU A 175 -18.96 -9.02 27.22
CA LEU A 175 -19.52 -7.82 26.61
C LEU A 175 -18.98 -7.75 25.17
N SER A 176 -19.82 -8.12 24.21
CA SER A 176 -19.67 -7.71 22.82
C SER A 176 -20.01 -6.21 22.74
N GLU A 177 -19.00 -5.38 22.47
CA GLU A 177 -19.26 -4.06 21.89
C GLU A 177 -19.83 -4.30 20.48
N GLU A 178 -21.16 -4.18 20.39
CA GLU A 178 -21.87 -4.04 19.13
C GLU A 178 -21.30 -2.81 18.42
N ILE A 179 -20.49 -3.05 17.39
CA ILE A 179 -20.38 -2.08 16.30
C ILE A 179 -21.76 -2.13 15.64
N ASP A 180 -22.50 -1.03 15.75
CA ASP A 180 -23.75 -0.78 15.03
C ASP A 180 -23.47 -0.90 13.52
N ILE A 181 -23.55 -2.12 12.99
CA ILE A 181 -23.73 -2.36 11.58
C ILE A 181 -25.22 -2.21 11.36
N VAL A 182 -25.59 -1.04 10.85
CA VAL A 182 -26.93 -0.71 10.40
C VAL A 182 -27.45 -1.86 9.52
N SER A 183 -28.47 -2.53 10.05
CA SER A 183 -29.18 -3.66 9.45
C SER A 183 -29.95 -3.22 8.20
N ASP A 184 -29.95 -4.10 7.19
CA ASP A 184 -31.02 -4.31 6.20
C ASP A 184 -31.49 -3.12 5.36
N ASN A 185 -30.56 -2.38 4.74
CA ASN A 185 -30.86 -1.84 3.42
C ASN A 185 -30.22 -2.77 2.39
N GLU A 186 -31.03 -3.24 1.44
CA GLU A 186 -30.57 -3.73 0.13
C GLU A 186 -29.77 -2.58 -0.52
N LEU A 187 -28.51 -2.39 -0.10
CA LEU A 187 -27.52 -1.68 -0.90
C LEU A 187 -27.45 -2.48 -2.19
N GLU A 188 -27.69 -1.81 -3.31
CA GLU A 188 -27.59 -2.45 -4.61
C GLU A 188 -26.20 -3.11 -4.68
N GLU A 189 -26.13 -4.38 -5.10
CA GLU A 189 -24.89 -5.18 -5.10
C GLU A 189 -23.75 -4.56 -5.95
N THR A 190 -24.00 -3.42 -6.56
CA THR A 190 -23.14 -2.68 -7.48
C THR A 190 -22.40 -1.52 -6.82
N ASP A 191 -22.81 -1.05 -5.62
CA ASP A 191 -22.22 0.16 -5.04
C ASP A 191 -20.72 -0.04 -4.69
N PRO A 192 -19.82 0.92 -4.99
CA PRO A 192 -18.41 0.81 -4.62
C PRO A 192 -18.21 0.66 -3.10
N ILE A 193 -17.25 -0.18 -2.71
CA ILE A 193 -16.83 -0.37 -1.32
C ILE A 193 -15.63 0.52 -1.06
N VAL A 194 -15.91 1.71 -0.51
CA VAL A 194 -14.88 2.72 -0.23
C VAL A 194 -14.10 2.37 1.04
N ILE A 195 -12.78 2.25 0.89
CA ILE A 195 -11.85 2.07 2.00
C ILE A 195 -11.32 3.43 2.43
N ASP A 196 -11.54 3.78 3.71
CA ASP A 196 -10.89 4.94 4.32
C ASP A 196 -9.40 4.64 4.58
N VAL A 197 -8.60 4.84 3.53
CA VAL A 197 -7.15 4.57 3.55
C VAL A 197 -6.47 5.31 4.69
N ALA A 198 -6.83 6.57 4.95
CA ALA A 198 -6.20 7.36 6.01
C ALA A 198 -6.45 6.73 7.38
N LYS A 199 -7.69 6.30 7.66
CA LYS A 199 -8.04 5.65 8.92
C LYS A 199 -7.41 4.27 9.06
N VAL A 200 -7.45 3.45 8.03
CA VAL A 200 -6.94 2.06 8.10
C VAL A 200 -5.42 2.04 8.14
N SER A 201 -4.74 2.83 7.31
CA SER A 201 -3.27 2.94 7.31
C SER A 201 -2.74 3.44 8.66
N GLN A 202 -3.39 4.44 9.26
CA GLN A 202 -3.06 4.92 10.60
C GLN A 202 -3.21 3.82 11.65
N LYS A 203 -4.28 3.02 11.58
CA LYS A 203 -4.56 1.93 12.51
C LYS A 203 -3.48 0.85 12.49
N ILE A 204 -2.95 0.52 11.31
CA ILE A 204 -1.88 -0.48 11.17
C ILE A 204 -0.47 0.11 11.25
N GLY A 205 -0.36 1.44 11.31
CA GLY A 205 0.91 2.15 11.50
C GLY A 205 1.78 2.25 10.25
N ILE A 206 1.18 2.32 9.06
CA ILE A 206 1.88 2.54 7.77
C ILE A 206 1.38 3.81 7.08
N THR A 207 2.03 4.22 5.99
CA THR A 207 1.58 5.36 5.19
C THR A 207 0.41 4.98 4.27
N SER A 208 -0.36 5.97 3.80
CA SER A 208 -1.43 5.73 2.82
C SER A 208 -0.90 5.11 1.51
N ASP A 209 0.29 5.54 1.07
CA ASP A 209 0.92 5.02 -0.15
C ASP A 209 1.32 3.55 0.03
N ASP A 210 1.92 3.20 1.18
CA ASP A 210 2.25 1.81 1.50
C ASP A 210 0.99 0.94 1.60
N TYR A 211 -0.10 1.47 2.19
CA TYR A 211 -1.37 0.76 2.26
C TYR A 211 -1.93 0.46 0.88
N ASN A 212 -1.92 1.44 -0.02
CA ASN A 212 -2.37 1.25 -1.39
C ASN A 212 -1.50 0.20 -2.11
N ALA A 213 -0.18 0.22 -1.90
CA ALA A 213 0.70 -0.80 -2.44
C ALA A 213 0.35 -2.21 -1.92
N PHE A 214 0.14 -2.37 -0.61
CA PHE A 214 -0.28 -3.65 -0.03
C PHE A 214 -1.68 -4.10 -0.48
N LEU A 215 -2.61 -3.16 -0.65
CA LEU A 215 -3.95 -3.46 -1.17
C LEU A 215 -3.87 -3.97 -2.61
N ASN A 216 -3.06 -3.34 -3.46
CA ASN A 216 -2.82 -3.78 -4.82
C ASN A 216 -2.17 -5.17 -4.84
N GLU A 217 -1.15 -5.40 -4.00
CA GLU A 217 -0.50 -6.71 -3.87
C GLU A 217 -1.48 -7.79 -3.38
N TYR A 218 -2.39 -7.46 -2.46
CA TYR A 218 -3.44 -8.37 -2.03
C TYR A 218 -4.40 -8.72 -3.16
N ILE A 219 -4.82 -7.74 -3.96
CA ILE A 219 -5.69 -7.96 -5.11
C ILE A 219 -4.98 -8.83 -6.15
N ASP A 220 -3.72 -8.51 -6.49
CA ASP A 220 -2.91 -9.31 -7.40
C ASP A 220 -2.77 -10.76 -6.90
N THR A 221 -2.48 -10.93 -5.61
CA THR A 221 -2.39 -12.25 -4.97
C THR A 221 -3.73 -12.99 -5.07
N ALA A 222 -4.86 -12.31 -4.82
CA ALA A 222 -6.19 -12.88 -4.96
C ALA A 222 -6.49 -13.31 -6.39
N LEU A 223 -6.10 -12.53 -7.40
CA LEU A 223 -6.25 -12.91 -8.80
C LEU A 223 -5.39 -14.15 -9.14
N THR A 224 -4.13 -14.20 -8.68
CA THR A 224 -3.26 -15.36 -8.94
C THR A 224 -3.73 -16.65 -8.28
N LEU A 225 -4.48 -16.56 -7.17
CA LEU A 225 -4.98 -17.71 -6.43
C LEU A 225 -6.38 -18.17 -6.88
N GLU A 226 -6.97 -17.58 -7.93
CA GLU A 226 -8.31 -17.92 -8.40
C GLU A 226 -8.45 -19.41 -8.78
N ASP A 227 -7.50 -19.93 -9.54
CA ASP A 227 -7.50 -21.34 -9.95
C ASP A 227 -7.29 -22.30 -8.75
N ASP A 228 -6.55 -21.86 -7.74
CA ASP A 228 -6.33 -22.63 -6.52
C ASP A 228 -7.57 -22.64 -5.62
N LEU A 229 -8.31 -21.53 -5.54
CA LEU A 229 -9.61 -21.47 -4.88
C LEU A 229 -10.63 -22.39 -5.55
N LYS A 230 -10.61 -22.49 -6.89
CA LYS A 230 -11.51 -23.34 -7.69
C LYS A 230 -11.02 -24.79 -7.81
N SER A 231 -9.86 -25.12 -7.25
CA SER A 231 -9.26 -26.44 -7.39
C SER A 231 -10.06 -27.53 -6.67
N GLU A 232 -10.09 -28.74 -7.23
CA GLU A 232 -10.57 -29.93 -6.50
C GLU A 232 -9.56 -30.41 -5.43
N ASP A 233 -8.32 -29.91 -5.48
CA ASP A 233 -7.29 -30.24 -4.50
C ASP A 233 -7.45 -29.41 -3.22
N LYS A 234 -7.89 -30.08 -2.15
CA LYS A 234 -8.09 -29.48 -0.83
C LYS A 234 -6.87 -28.74 -0.29
N ASN A 235 -5.65 -29.16 -0.63
CA ASN A 235 -4.45 -28.50 -0.13
C ASN A 235 -4.27 -27.13 -0.80
N LYS A 236 -4.47 -27.06 -2.13
CA LYS A 236 -4.41 -25.79 -2.89
C LYS A 236 -5.46 -24.81 -2.41
N THR A 237 -6.70 -25.28 -2.29
CA THR A 237 -7.81 -24.46 -1.78
C THR A 237 -7.56 -23.98 -0.36
N SER A 238 -7.15 -24.87 0.56
CA SER A 238 -6.88 -24.50 1.95
C SER A 238 -5.73 -23.50 2.06
N HIS A 239 -4.69 -23.63 1.23
CA HIS A 239 -3.57 -22.70 1.17
C HIS A 239 -4.02 -21.32 0.66
N ALA A 240 -4.80 -21.27 -0.41
CA ALA A 240 -5.35 -20.03 -0.95
C ALA A 240 -6.25 -19.31 0.08
N ILE A 241 -7.18 -20.03 0.72
CA ILE A 241 -8.06 -19.51 1.77
C ILE A 241 -7.25 -18.92 2.93
N THR A 242 -6.24 -19.67 3.42
CA THR A 242 -5.42 -19.22 4.55
C THR A 242 -4.63 -17.96 4.20
N THR A 243 -4.05 -17.93 3.00
CA THR A 243 -3.28 -16.78 2.51
C THR A 243 -4.16 -15.54 2.38
N LEU A 244 -5.32 -15.67 1.73
CA LEU A 244 -6.24 -14.56 1.52
C LEU A 244 -6.85 -14.07 2.83
N SER A 245 -7.24 -14.97 3.73
CA SER A 245 -7.74 -14.59 5.06
C SER A 245 -6.67 -13.85 5.87
N HIS A 246 -5.42 -14.31 5.84
CA HIS A 246 -4.33 -13.63 6.53
C HIS A 246 -4.12 -12.21 6.00
N LEU A 247 -3.98 -12.05 4.68
CA LEU A 247 -3.77 -10.74 4.06
C LEU A 247 -4.98 -9.81 4.27
N SER A 248 -6.20 -10.33 4.13
CA SER A 248 -7.44 -9.59 4.39
C SER A 248 -7.52 -9.07 5.83
N ASN A 249 -7.07 -9.88 6.81
CA ASN A 249 -7.01 -9.48 8.22
C ASN A 249 -5.95 -8.39 8.46
N VAL A 250 -4.77 -8.50 7.84
CA VAL A 250 -3.70 -7.49 7.92
C VAL A 250 -4.17 -6.15 7.35
N LEU A 251 -4.89 -6.17 6.22
CA LEU A 251 -5.47 -4.97 5.59
C LEU A 251 -6.77 -4.49 6.26
N HIS A 252 -7.25 -5.16 7.31
CA HIS A 252 -8.53 -4.88 7.95
C HIS A 252 -9.72 -4.80 6.98
N LEU A 253 -9.88 -5.83 6.13
CA LEU A 253 -10.98 -5.96 5.17
C LEU A 253 -12.04 -6.98 5.66
N PRO A 254 -12.84 -6.65 6.70
CA PRO A 254 -13.69 -7.64 7.38
C PRO A 254 -14.75 -8.25 6.46
N LEU A 255 -15.27 -7.49 5.50
CA LEU A 255 -16.23 -8.00 4.51
C LEU A 255 -15.64 -9.16 3.70
N LEU A 256 -14.42 -9.01 3.21
CA LEU A 256 -13.74 -10.06 2.44
C LEU A 256 -13.37 -11.24 3.32
N ASN A 257 -12.88 -11.01 4.54
CA ASN A 257 -12.58 -12.11 5.47
C ASN A 257 -13.82 -12.96 5.76
N ASN A 258 -14.99 -12.35 5.94
CA ASN A 258 -16.25 -13.08 6.14
C ASN A 258 -16.61 -13.96 4.94
N ILE A 259 -16.41 -13.47 3.71
CA ILE A 259 -16.69 -14.26 2.49
C ILE A 259 -15.67 -15.40 2.37
N ILE A 260 -14.39 -15.15 2.67
CA ILE A 260 -13.36 -16.20 2.68
C ILE A 260 -13.69 -17.29 3.71
N GLU A 261 -14.19 -16.90 4.89
CA GLU A 261 -14.68 -17.85 5.90
C GLU A 261 -15.87 -18.65 5.39
N GLN A 262 -16.81 -18.05 4.64
CA GLN A 262 -17.91 -18.76 4.01
C GLN A 262 -17.40 -19.78 2.99
N ILE A 263 -16.46 -19.39 2.11
CA ILE A 263 -15.82 -20.30 1.14
C ILE A 263 -15.21 -21.52 1.84
N ASN A 264 -14.59 -21.33 3.01
CA ASN A 264 -13.99 -22.42 3.78
C ASN A 264 -14.99 -23.42 4.38
N HIS A 265 -16.23 -22.98 4.65
CA HIS A 265 -17.27 -23.81 5.25
C HIS A 265 -18.26 -24.37 4.22
N SER A 266 -18.24 -23.89 2.99
CA SER A 266 -19.15 -24.30 1.93
C SER A 266 -18.79 -25.65 1.32
N ASP A 267 -19.83 -26.44 1.01
CA ASP A 267 -19.67 -27.65 0.20
C ASP A 267 -19.33 -27.26 -1.26
N ASN A 268 -18.63 -28.15 -1.99
CA ASN A 268 -18.13 -27.90 -3.36
C ASN A 268 -19.16 -27.32 -4.36
N GLY A 269 -20.47 -27.53 -4.14
CA GLY A 269 -21.52 -26.98 -5.01
C GLY A 269 -21.87 -25.50 -4.75
N ILE A 270 -21.68 -25.02 -3.52
CA ILE A 270 -21.97 -23.63 -3.09
C ILE A 270 -20.69 -22.79 -3.16
N GLN A 271 -19.54 -23.43 -2.96
CA GLN A 271 -18.22 -22.80 -2.97
C GLN A 271 -17.98 -21.92 -4.21
N ASN A 272 -18.40 -22.35 -5.41
CA ASN A 272 -18.21 -21.55 -6.62
C ASN A 272 -18.99 -20.23 -6.59
N ALA A 273 -20.20 -20.22 -6.02
CA ALA A 273 -20.98 -19.00 -5.89
C ALA A 273 -20.36 -18.06 -4.85
N ASP A 274 -19.81 -18.59 -3.77
CA ASP A 274 -19.10 -17.79 -2.77
C ASP A 274 -17.78 -17.21 -3.31
N ILE A 275 -17.07 -17.97 -4.16
CA ILE A 275 -15.88 -17.49 -4.87
C ILE A 275 -16.25 -16.37 -5.84
N GLU A 276 -17.32 -16.53 -6.61
CA GLU A 276 -17.82 -15.48 -7.50
C GLU A 276 -18.22 -14.21 -6.71
N HIS A 277 -18.92 -14.38 -5.59
CA HIS A 277 -19.27 -13.29 -4.68
C HIS A 277 -18.03 -12.60 -4.08
N PHE A 278 -16.99 -13.36 -3.73
CA PHE A 278 -15.70 -12.82 -3.26
C PHE A 278 -15.08 -11.90 -4.31
N TYR A 279 -14.99 -12.35 -5.56
CA TYR A 279 -14.36 -11.55 -6.62
C TYR A 279 -15.21 -10.36 -7.06
N LYS A 280 -16.54 -10.48 -7.05
CA LYS A 280 -17.44 -9.33 -7.25
C LYS A 280 -17.24 -8.28 -6.15
N THR A 281 -17.12 -8.71 -4.89
CA THR A 281 -16.81 -7.82 -3.76
C THR A 281 -15.42 -7.21 -3.89
N LEU A 282 -14.43 -7.99 -4.32
CA LEU A 282 -13.05 -7.53 -4.53
C LEU A 282 -13.00 -6.44 -5.61
N GLY A 283 -13.72 -6.62 -6.73
CA GLY A 283 -13.77 -5.66 -7.83
C GLY A 283 -14.41 -4.32 -7.46
N ARG A 284 -15.28 -4.32 -6.43
CA ARG A 284 -15.93 -3.12 -5.89
C ARG A 284 -15.05 -2.34 -4.91
N LEU A 285 -13.94 -2.90 -4.43
CA LEU A 285 -13.06 -2.15 -3.55
C LEU A 285 -12.50 -0.94 -4.29
N THR A 286 -12.56 0.23 -3.64
CA THR A 286 -11.90 1.44 -4.12
C THR A 286 -11.34 2.24 -2.95
N THR A 287 -10.27 2.95 -3.23
CA THR A 287 -9.64 3.90 -2.29
C THR A 287 -10.00 5.34 -2.60
N ASP A 288 -10.68 5.60 -3.72
CA ASP A 288 -11.08 6.95 -4.08
C ASP A 288 -12.32 7.37 -3.31
N THR A 289 -12.17 8.42 -2.50
CA THR A 289 -13.26 9.03 -1.73
C THR A 289 -14.14 9.96 -2.57
N ASN A 290 -13.73 10.32 -3.80
CA ASN A 290 -14.46 11.28 -4.64
C ASN A 290 -15.79 10.73 -5.21
N THR A 291 -16.00 9.41 -5.17
CA THR A 291 -17.23 8.78 -5.68
C THR A 291 -18.47 9.07 -4.84
N ILE A 292 -18.32 9.39 -3.55
CA ILE A 292 -19.46 9.55 -2.63
C ILE A 292 -20.17 10.92 -2.79
N ASP A 293 -19.45 11.98 -3.15
CA ASP A 293 -20.03 13.33 -3.24
C ASP A 293 -20.94 13.56 -4.48
N ILE A 294 -20.98 12.60 -5.42
CA ILE A 294 -21.70 12.75 -6.70
C ILE A 294 -23.12 12.16 -6.62
N LEU A 295 -23.43 11.31 -5.64
CA LEU A 295 -24.71 10.59 -5.54
C LEU A 295 -25.88 11.43 -4.98
N GLU A 296 -25.64 12.62 -4.39
CA GLU A 296 -26.70 13.39 -3.74
C GLU A 296 -27.33 14.52 -4.56
N VAL A 297 -26.83 14.86 -5.76
CA VAL A 297 -27.41 15.97 -6.53
C VAL A 297 -27.37 15.74 -8.04
N MET A 298 -28.35 15.03 -8.58
CA MET A 298 -28.77 15.30 -9.97
C MET A 298 -30.30 15.42 -10.09
N PRO A 299 -30.80 16.60 -10.52
CA PRO A 299 -32.19 16.73 -10.94
C PRO A 299 -32.38 16.06 -12.30
N GLU A 300 -33.50 15.35 -12.46
CA GLU A 300 -34.01 14.92 -13.75
C GLU A 300 -34.13 16.14 -14.69
N GLU A 301 -33.27 16.26 -15.69
CA GLU A 301 -33.63 17.01 -16.90
C GLU A 301 -33.35 16.19 -18.16
N THR A 302 -34.46 15.89 -18.82
CA THR A 302 -34.61 15.56 -20.23
C THR A 302 -33.88 16.57 -21.13
N SER A 303 -32.85 16.12 -21.84
CA SER A 303 -32.63 16.60 -23.21
C SER A 303 -31.92 15.54 -24.05
N GLU A 304 -32.64 15.05 -25.06
CA GLU A 304 -32.11 14.29 -26.18
C GLU A 304 -31.06 15.13 -26.92
N GLU A 305 -29.77 14.92 -26.65
CA GLU A 305 -28.72 15.26 -27.59
C GLU A 305 -27.81 14.03 -27.75
N ARG A 306 -28.23 13.16 -28.67
CA ARG A 306 -27.45 12.01 -29.13
C ARG A 306 -26.15 12.54 -29.74
N LEU A 307 -25.08 12.55 -28.95
CA LEU A 307 -23.72 12.55 -29.50
C LEU A 307 -23.56 11.24 -30.26
N THR A 308 -23.65 11.30 -31.59
CA THR A 308 -23.12 10.24 -32.46
C THR A 308 -21.61 10.26 -32.32
N ILE A 309 -21.11 9.56 -31.31
CA ILE A 309 -19.74 9.09 -31.26
C ILE A 309 -19.71 7.98 -32.31
N GLU A 310 -19.35 8.32 -33.55
CA GLU A 310 -18.88 7.29 -34.47
C GLU A 310 -17.57 6.78 -33.88
N PRO A 311 -17.48 5.50 -33.46
CA PRO A 311 -16.20 4.93 -33.14
C PRO A 311 -15.41 4.99 -34.44
N SER A 312 -14.48 5.93 -34.54
CA SER A 312 -13.49 5.97 -35.61
C SER A 312 -12.50 4.85 -35.36
N ILE A 313 -12.99 3.61 -35.50
CA ILE A 313 -12.18 2.44 -35.78
C ILE A 313 -11.68 2.71 -37.19
N SER A 314 -10.56 3.44 -37.28
CA SER A 314 -9.72 3.33 -38.46
C SER A 314 -9.27 1.89 -38.49
N GLU A 315 -9.99 1.09 -39.27
CA GLU A 315 -9.61 -0.24 -39.69
C GLU A 315 -8.14 -0.15 -40.12
N LEU A 316 -7.25 -0.60 -39.25
CA LEU A 316 -5.82 -0.48 -39.42
C LEU A 316 -5.46 -1.57 -40.42
N VAL A 317 -5.73 -1.28 -41.70
CA VAL A 317 -5.09 -1.97 -42.81
C VAL A 317 -3.62 -1.65 -42.63
N ILE A 318 -2.91 -2.56 -41.97
CA ILE A 318 -1.46 -2.62 -42.06
C ILE A 318 -1.21 -2.89 -43.55
N GLU A 319 -1.05 -1.81 -44.31
CA GLU A 319 -0.48 -1.91 -45.64
C GLU A 319 0.84 -2.65 -45.42
N LYS A 320 0.92 -3.85 -46.00
CA LYS A 320 2.16 -4.61 -46.09
C LYS A 320 3.10 -3.77 -46.93
N ASP A 321 3.77 -2.82 -46.31
CA ASP A 321 4.90 -2.15 -46.90
C ASP A 321 5.98 -3.22 -47.04
N ASP A 322 6.16 -3.59 -48.30
CA ASP A 322 7.21 -4.45 -48.81
C ASP A 322 8.56 -3.79 -48.50
N ASP A 323 9.50 -4.60 -48.01
CA ASP A 323 10.94 -4.46 -48.27
C ASP A 323 11.76 -3.45 -47.45
N SER A 324 11.71 -3.54 -46.11
CA SER A 324 12.92 -3.30 -45.31
C SER A 324 13.18 -4.45 -44.34
N SER A 325 13.78 -5.52 -44.86
CA SER A 325 14.40 -6.57 -44.06
C SER A 325 15.57 -5.98 -43.25
N ASN A 326 15.28 -5.38 -42.10
CA ASN A 326 16.26 -5.39 -41.01
C ASN A 326 16.24 -6.83 -40.49
N ASP A 327 17.31 -7.57 -40.80
CA ASP A 327 17.52 -8.98 -40.43
C ASP A 327 17.76 -9.14 -38.90
N ASP A 328 17.58 -8.08 -38.13
CA ASP A 328 17.79 -8.02 -36.68
C ASP A 328 16.43 -8.18 -35.98
N SER A 329 15.98 -9.43 -35.88
CA SER A 329 14.91 -9.81 -34.96
C SER A 329 15.24 -9.31 -33.54
N PHE A 330 14.26 -8.74 -32.82
CA PHE A 330 14.46 -8.41 -31.41
C PHE A 330 14.39 -9.64 -30.49
N GLY A 331 14.02 -10.81 -31.02
CA GLY A 331 13.84 -12.05 -30.27
C GLY A 331 12.39 -12.49 -30.22
N THR A 332 12.01 -13.20 -29.16
CA THR A 332 10.65 -13.65 -28.91
C THR A 332 10.29 -13.36 -27.48
N ILE A 333 9.14 -12.74 -27.26
CA ILE A 333 8.60 -12.49 -25.92
C ILE A 333 7.62 -13.62 -25.60
N ASP A 334 7.78 -14.21 -24.42
CA ASP A 334 6.77 -15.06 -23.80
C ASP A 334 5.98 -14.18 -22.82
N LEU A 335 4.65 -14.25 -22.88
CA LEU A 335 3.74 -13.52 -21.99
C LEU A 335 3.03 -14.46 -20.99
N SER A 336 3.31 -15.77 -21.05
CA SER A 336 2.61 -16.76 -20.22
C SER A 336 2.98 -16.71 -18.73
N ASP A 337 4.11 -16.11 -18.39
CA ASP A 337 4.63 -15.93 -17.03
C ASP A 337 4.38 -14.53 -16.45
N VAL A 338 3.77 -13.63 -17.24
CA VAL A 338 3.51 -12.25 -16.82
C VAL A 338 2.42 -12.25 -15.75
N LYS A 339 2.76 -11.72 -14.57
CA LYS A 339 1.83 -11.54 -13.47
C LYS A 339 1.01 -10.26 -13.67
N PRO A 340 -0.30 -10.25 -13.37
CA PRO A 340 -1.09 -9.04 -13.34
C PRO A 340 -0.47 -7.97 -12.42
N ILE A 341 -0.62 -6.70 -12.79
CA ILE A 341 -0.32 -5.55 -11.94
C ILE A 341 -1.61 -4.76 -11.74
N HIS A 342 -2.12 -4.76 -10.51
CA HIS A 342 -3.37 -4.11 -10.18
C HIS A 342 -3.30 -2.58 -10.27
N PHE A 343 -4.41 -1.98 -10.69
CA PHE A 343 -4.67 -0.56 -10.57
C PHE A 343 -6.18 -0.31 -10.39
N ASP A 344 -6.51 0.80 -9.74
CA ASP A 344 -7.90 1.20 -9.53
C ASP A 344 -8.49 1.76 -10.83
N PHE A 345 -9.60 1.18 -11.26
CA PHE A 345 -10.38 1.58 -12.43
C PHE A 345 -11.85 1.30 -12.13
N GLN A 346 -12.69 2.32 -12.20
CA GLN A 346 -14.12 2.20 -11.90
C GLN A 346 -14.91 2.58 -13.17
N LEU A 347 -15.86 1.73 -13.56
CA LEU A 347 -16.67 1.95 -14.76
C LEU A 347 -17.55 3.19 -14.61
N GLU A 348 -18.08 3.41 -13.42
CA GLU A 348 -18.96 4.51 -13.05
C GLU A 348 -18.23 5.85 -13.11
N GLU A 349 -16.97 5.89 -12.66
CA GLU A 349 -16.13 7.07 -12.74
C GLU A 349 -15.84 7.42 -14.20
N ALA A 350 -15.41 6.45 -15.01
CA ALA A 350 -15.17 6.65 -16.43
C ALA A 350 -16.44 7.11 -17.17
N ALA A 351 -17.60 6.54 -16.83
CA ALA A 351 -18.91 6.94 -17.35
C ALA A 351 -19.28 8.37 -16.98
N SER A 352 -19.11 8.73 -15.71
CA SER A 352 -19.31 10.09 -15.21
C SER A 352 -18.41 11.11 -15.95
N ASP A 353 -17.12 10.82 -16.03
CA ASP A 353 -16.11 11.65 -16.71
C ASP A 353 -16.38 11.84 -18.20
N LEU A 354 -16.95 10.83 -18.84
CA LEU A 354 -17.30 10.86 -20.25
C LEU A 354 -18.71 11.41 -20.51
N GLY A 355 -19.52 11.57 -19.46
CA GLY A 355 -20.93 11.94 -19.59
C GLY A 355 -21.74 10.89 -20.36
N LEU A 356 -21.40 9.61 -20.20
CA LEU A 356 -22.02 8.49 -20.89
C LEU A 356 -22.65 7.51 -19.89
N PRO A 357 -23.67 6.73 -20.29
CA PRO A 357 -24.19 5.65 -19.45
C PRO A 357 -23.12 4.59 -19.15
N VAL A 358 -23.17 4.00 -17.95
CA VAL A 358 -22.22 2.98 -17.50
C VAL A 358 -22.21 1.78 -18.43
N GLU A 359 -23.40 1.34 -18.88
CA GLU A 359 -23.56 0.20 -19.77
C GLU A 359 -22.88 0.44 -21.13
N LEU A 360 -22.86 1.70 -21.60
CA LEU A 360 -22.18 2.04 -22.85
C LEU A 360 -20.66 2.06 -22.69
N ILE A 361 -20.16 2.52 -21.54
CA ILE A 361 -18.72 2.43 -21.25
C ILE A 361 -18.29 0.98 -21.12
N GLU A 362 -19.09 0.15 -20.47
CA GLU A 362 -18.85 -1.29 -20.37
C GLU A 362 -18.74 -1.94 -21.76
N GLU A 363 -19.68 -1.65 -22.68
CA GLU A 363 -19.61 -2.10 -24.07
C GLU A 363 -18.28 -1.68 -24.75
N PHE A 364 -17.88 -0.41 -24.59
CA PHE A 364 -16.62 0.08 -25.17
C PHE A 364 -15.38 -0.55 -24.55
N VAL A 365 -15.42 -0.85 -23.26
CA VAL A 365 -14.34 -1.55 -22.55
C VAL A 365 -14.20 -2.98 -23.04
N ILE A 366 -15.32 -3.70 -23.22
CA ILE A 366 -15.32 -5.06 -23.79
C ILE A 366 -14.74 -5.07 -25.21
N ASP A 367 -15.14 -4.10 -26.05
CA ASP A 367 -14.59 -3.93 -27.39
C ASP A 367 -13.09 -3.62 -27.36
N PHE A 368 -12.64 -2.78 -26.42
CA PHE A 368 -11.23 -2.48 -26.21
C PHE A 368 -10.43 -3.72 -25.78
N ILE A 369 -10.97 -4.57 -24.89
CA ILE A 369 -10.32 -5.82 -24.48
C ILE A 369 -10.08 -6.72 -25.70
N ALA A 370 -11.09 -6.91 -26.55
CA ALA A 370 -10.94 -7.70 -27.78
C ALA A 370 -9.90 -7.09 -28.75
N GLN A 371 -9.89 -5.76 -28.88
CA GLN A 371 -8.90 -5.04 -29.68
C GLN A 371 -7.48 -5.23 -29.13
N ALA A 372 -7.30 -5.10 -27.81
CA ALA A 372 -6.01 -5.19 -27.14
C ALA A 372 -5.37 -6.58 -27.32
N HIS A 373 -6.12 -7.67 -27.23
CA HIS A 373 -5.63 -9.02 -27.56
C HIS A 373 -5.11 -9.10 -29.00
N THR A 374 -5.93 -8.70 -29.96
CA THR A 374 -5.59 -8.77 -31.40
C THR A 374 -4.34 -7.95 -31.72
N GLU A 375 -4.26 -6.74 -31.18
CA GLU A 375 -3.15 -5.84 -31.44
C GLU A 375 -1.89 -6.21 -30.67
N THR A 376 -2.00 -6.87 -29.51
CA THR A 376 -0.84 -7.41 -28.80
C THR A 376 -0.22 -8.56 -29.58
N ASP A 377 -1.01 -9.46 -30.17
CA ASP A 377 -0.49 -10.50 -31.06
C ASP A 377 0.28 -9.89 -32.25
N ASN A 378 -0.26 -8.82 -32.84
CA ASN A 378 0.43 -8.07 -33.89
C ASN A 378 1.73 -7.43 -33.38
N MET A 379 1.74 -6.92 -32.15
CA MET A 379 2.90 -6.30 -31.52
C MET A 379 4.02 -7.32 -31.28
N LEU A 380 3.69 -8.54 -30.83
CA LEU A 380 4.64 -9.64 -30.66
C LEU A 380 5.23 -10.11 -31.99
N GLU A 381 4.41 -10.20 -33.03
CA GLU A 381 4.87 -10.54 -34.38
C GLU A 381 5.78 -9.46 -34.97
N ALA A 382 5.50 -8.18 -34.70
CA ALA A 382 6.36 -7.07 -35.09
C ALA A 382 7.70 -7.10 -34.31
N TYR A 383 7.65 -7.40 -33.01
CA TYR A 383 8.83 -7.57 -32.16
C TYR A 383 9.75 -8.66 -32.72
N LYS A 384 9.18 -9.82 -33.06
CA LYS A 384 9.90 -10.93 -33.67
C LYS A 384 10.57 -10.56 -35.00
N LYS A 385 9.99 -9.63 -35.76
CA LYS A 385 10.53 -9.15 -37.04
C LYS A 385 11.51 -7.98 -36.90
N GLY A 386 11.74 -7.46 -35.69
CA GLY A 386 12.55 -6.26 -35.51
C GLY A 386 11.86 -4.98 -35.98
N ASP A 387 10.53 -4.98 -36.13
CA ASP A 387 9.78 -3.84 -36.67
C ASP A 387 9.34 -2.87 -35.57
N LEU A 388 10.28 -2.03 -35.14
CA LEU A 388 10.02 -1.00 -34.13
C LEU A 388 8.89 -0.04 -34.53
N LYS A 389 8.77 0.31 -35.82
CA LYS A 389 7.74 1.25 -36.27
C LYS A 389 6.34 0.67 -36.12
N ALA A 390 6.17 -0.61 -36.45
CA ALA A 390 4.90 -1.29 -36.24
C ALA A 390 4.53 -1.33 -34.76
N ILE A 391 5.48 -1.66 -33.88
CA ILE A 391 5.26 -1.69 -32.42
C ILE A 391 4.85 -0.30 -31.90
N GLN A 392 5.56 0.75 -32.29
CA GLN A 392 5.22 2.13 -31.90
C GLN A 392 3.85 2.57 -32.42
N LYS A 393 3.47 2.14 -33.63
CA LYS A 393 2.15 2.42 -34.22
C LYS A 393 1.03 1.71 -33.44
N ILE A 394 1.25 0.46 -33.05
CA ILE A 394 0.30 -0.29 -32.22
C ILE A 394 0.19 0.35 -30.83
N GLY A 395 1.32 0.71 -30.21
CA GLY A 395 1.35 1.44 -28.94
C GLY A 395 0.55 2.75 -29.02
N HIS A 396 0.69 3.51 -30.11
CA HIS A 396 -0.09 4.72 -30.34
C HIS A 396 -1.61 4.44 -30.45
N LEU A 397 -2.00 3.41 -31.19
CA LEU A 397 -3.40 3.02 -31.36
C LEU A 397 -4.04 2.69 -30.02
N LEU A 398 -3.46 1.72 -29.31
CA LEU A 398 -4.03 1.24 -28.05
C LEU A 398 -4.03 2.33 -26.98
N LYS A 399 -2.98 3.18 -26.94
CA LYS A 399 -2.93 4.35 -26.06
C LYS A 399 -4.12 5.29 -26.32
N GLY A 400 -4.43 5.54 -27.59
CA GLY A 400 -5.54 6.40 -27.97
C GLY A 400 -6.86 5.88 -27.43
N THR A 401 -7.12 4.57 -27.62
CA THR A 401 -8.33 3.94 -27.11
C THR A 401 -8.38 3.93 -25.58
N SER A 402 -7.31 3.50 -24.90
CA SER A 402 -7.29 3.42 -23.44
C SER A 402 -7.43 4.78 -22.76
N SER A 403 -6.80 5.83 -23.32
CA SER A 403 -6.93 7.20 -22.81
C SER A 403 -8.35 7.75 -22.99
N ASN A 404 -9.00 7.43 -24.11
CA ASN A 404 -10.40 7.81 -24.33
C ASN A 404 -11.34 7.15 -23.33
N LEU A 405 -11.02 5.93 -22.88
CA LEU A 405 -11.76 5.19 -21.86
C LEU A 405 -11.31 5.47 -20.42
N ARG A 406 -10.41 6.44 -20.21
CA ARG A 406 -9.84 6.80 -18.89
C ARG A 406 -9.09 5.66 -18.19
N ILE A 407 -8.57 4.69 -18.94
CA ILE A 407 -7.74 3.60 -18.40
C ILE A 407 -6.28 4.09 -18.32
N ASN A 408 -6.02 5.00 -17.39
CA ASN A 408 -4.79 5.80 -17.36
C ASN A 408 -3.50 4.94 -17.27
N PRO A 409 -3.39 3.91 -16.41
CA PRO A 409 -2.17 3.10 -16.32
C PRO A 409 -1.83 2.36 -17.64
N LEU A 410 -2.85 1.89 -18.37
CA LEU A 410 -2.64 1.36 -19.72
C LEU A 410 -2.18 2.43 -20.70
N ALA A 411 -2.81 3.60 -20.69
CA ALA A 411 -2.39 4.71 -21.56
C ALA A 411 -0.94 5.14 -21.30
N GLU A 412 -0.50 5.13 -20.05
CA GLU A 412 0.87 5.48 -19.65
C GLU A 412 1.90 4.45 -20.10
N THR A 413 1.66 3.16 -19.88
CA THR A 413 2.56 2.09 -20.36
C THR A 413 2.65 2.06 -21.88
N LEU A 414 1.51 2.20 -22.57
CA LEU A 414 1.46 2.29 -24.04
C LEU A 414 2.13 3.55 -24.58
N TYR A 415 2.11 4.66 -23.84
CA TYR A 415 2.90 5.85 -24.16
C TYR A 415 4.40 5.56 -24.11
N LYS A 416 4.89 4.84 -23.09
CA LYS A 416 6.30 4.43 -23.01
C LYS A 416 6.69 3.56 -24.22
N ILE A 417 5.83 2.62 -24.62
CA ILE A 417 6.04 1.78 -25.82
C ILE A 417 6.08 2.64 -27.09
N GLN A 418 5.12 3.55 -27.27
CA GLN A 418 5.01 4.43 -28.44
C GLN A 418 6.29 5.23 -28.69
N PHE A 419 6.94 5.72 -27.63
CA PHE A 419 8.14 6.57 -27.71
C PHE A 419 9.44 5.84 -27.36
N CYS A 420 9.42 4.51 -27.28
CA CYS A 420 10.61 3.72 -27.04
C CYS A 420 11.51 3.71 -28.29
N GLU A 421 12.71 4.29 -28.17
CA GLU A 421 13.76 4.22 -29.19
C GLU A 421 14.78 3.10 -28.93
N ASP A 422 14.79 2.56 -27.70
CA ASP A 422 15.73 1.56 -27.23
C ASP A 422 15.09 0.16 -27.27
N SER A 423 15.40 -0.61 -28.31
CA SER A 423 14.89 -1.98 -28.49
C SER A 423 15.17 -2.90 -27.30
N SER A 424 16.21 -2.64 -26.50
CA SER A 424 16.55 -3.49 -25.35
C SER A 424 15.55 -3.38 -24.20
N LYS A 425 14.79 -2.28 -24.13
CA LYS A 425 13.76 -2.04 -23.09
C LYS A 425 12.36 -2.46 -23.53
N LEU A 426 12.21 -2.80 -24.80
CA LEU A 426 10.90 -2.97 -25.40
C LEU A 426 10.19 -4.23 -24.88
N GLU A 427 10.94 -5.29 -24.57
CA GLU A 427 10.39 -6.49 -23.91
C GLU A 427 9.79 -6.15 -22.54
N ASP A 428 10.56 -5.46 -21.69
CA ASP A 428 10.12 -5.08 -20.34
C ASP A 428 8.86 -4.21 -20.40
N LEU A 429 8.81 -3.24 -21.31
CA LEU A 429 7.65 -2.37 -21.49
C LEU A 429 6.41 -3.12 -22.00
N ILE A 430 6.59 -4.08 -22.93
CA ILE A 430 5.49 -4.91 -23.43
C ILE A 430 4.94 -5.79 -22.30
N LYS A 431 5.82 -6.37 -21.47
CA LYS A 431 5.41 -7.15 -20.30
C LYS A 431 4.70 -6.28 -19.25
N GLU A 432 5.20 -5.08 -18.98
CA GLU A 432 4.57 -4.12 -18.05
C GLU A 432 3.17 -3.70 -18.54
N TYR A 433 3.02 -3.40 -19.83
CA TYR A 433 1.71 -3.15 -20.44
C TYR A 433 0.78 -4.36 -20.29
N TRP A 434 1.27 -5.55 -20.63
CA TRP A 434 0.46 -6.77 -20.59
C TRP A 434 0.02 -7.12 -19.16
N ALA A 435 0.88 -6.91 -18.18
CA ALA A 435 0.55 -7.09 -16.77
C ALA A 435 -0.63 -6.21 -16.32
N HIS A 436 -0.61 -4.92 -16.66
CA HIS A 436 -1.76 -4.05 -16.40
C HIS A 436 -3.01 -4.51 -17.17
N PHE A 437 -2.83 -4.93 -18.44
CA PHE A 437 -3.95 -5.37 -19.26
C PHE A 437 -4.64 -6.61 -18.67
N LEU A 438 -3.86 -7.60 -18.19
CA LEU A 438 -4.39 -8.79 -17.54
C LEU A 438 -5.19 -8.44 -16.28
N SER A 439 -4.68 -7.54 -15.43
CA SER A 439 -5.44 -7.08 -14.26
C SER A 439 -6.75 -6.40 -14.68
N PHE A 440 -6.69 -5.54 -15.69
CA PHE A 440 -7.85 -4.82 -16.20
C PHE A 440 -8.92 -5.77 -16.75
N GLU A 441 -8.53 -6.67 -17.65
CA GLU A 441 -9.44 -7.66 -18.24
C GLU A 441 -10.06 -8.55 -17.17
N THR A 442 -9.28 -9.01 -16.20
CA THR A 442 -9.78 -9.85 -15.12
C THR A 442 -10.81 -9.09 -14.29
N LYS A 443 -10.54 -7.84 -13.91
CA LYS A 443 -11.49 -7.00 -13.18
C LYS A 443 -12.81 -6.84 -13.94
N ILE A 444 -12.77 -6.52 -15.22
CA ILE A 444 -13.98 -6.34 -16.04
C ILE A 444 -14.76 -7.64 -16.16
N ASN A 445 -14.10 -8.76 -16.43
CA ASN A 445 -14.74 -10.07 -16.56
C ASN A 445 -15.42 -10.55 -15.27
N LEU A 446 -15.01 -10.01 -14.11
CA LEU A 446 -15.63 -10.28 -12.81
C LEU A 446 -16.86 -9.41 -12.56
N ILE A 447 -16.93 -8.21 -13.14
CA ILE A 447 -18.04 -7.27 -12.98
C ILE A 447 -19.14 -7.54 -14.02
N SER A 448 -18.78 -7.93 -15.24
CA SER A 448 -19.71 -8.16 -16.36
C SER A 448 -20.43 -9.53 -16.33
N LYS A 449 -20.20 -10.36 -15.29
CA LYS A 449 -20.90 -11.65 -15.08
C LYS A 449 -21.98 -11.49 -14.03
#